data_AF-A0AAV6C2A9-F1
#
_entry.id   AF-A0AAV6C2A9-F1
#
_cell.length_a   1.000
_cell.length_b   1.000
_cell.length_c   1.000
_cell.angle_alpha   90.00
_cell.angle_beta   90.00
_cell.angle_gamma   90.00
#
_symmetry.space_group_name_H-M   'P 1'
#
loop_
_entity.id
_entity.type
_entity.pdbx_description
1 polymer ?
#
loop_
_entity_poly.entity_id
_entity_poly.type
_entity_poly.pdbx_seq_one_letter_code
_entity_poly.pdbx_strand_id
1 'polypeptide(L)'
;MPALKFRSTARRSPDVTLREAVLRGLAPDGGLYLPVELPRLSPQDLLALRSLPFTEMSFRVLKPFVQEEVPDAALREALRDALDFPVPVAELAPEFSVVELFHGPTLAFKDFGARFMARLMFHLLGEDRRTLTVLAATSGDTGGAVAHGFFGVPRTRVVVLYPAGRVAAAQERQFATLGGNVTALEVAGTFDDCQRLAKQALADSELRQSLLLSSANSINIARLLPQMLYYFWAGAQSPDDGLPVVFSVPSGNFGNLTAGILAWRMGLPAEGFIAAT
;
A
#
# COMPACT_ATOMS: atom_id res chain seq x y z
N MET A 1 26.32 -4.72 -1.00
CA MET A 1 25.64 -4.71 0.31
C MET A 1 24.73 -5.92 0.36
N PRO A 2 24.46 -6.54 1.52
CA PRO A 2 23.48 -7.63 1.59
C PRO A 2 22.10 -7.14 1.14
N ALA A 3 21.35 -8.00 0.45
CA ALA A 3 20.01 -7.68 -0.02
C ALA A 3 19.09 -7.32 1.16
N LEU A 4 18.24 -6.29 1.00
CA LEU A 4 17.29 -5.88 2.03
C LEU A 4 16.38 -7.05 2.40
N LYS A 5 16.26 -7.33 3.70
CA LYS A 5 15.37 -8.35 4.25
C LYS A 5 14.21 -7.73 5.00
N PHE A 6 13.14 -8.49 5.15
CA PHE A 6 11.94 -8.11 5.89
C PHE A 6 11.75 -9.03 7.09
N ARG A 7 11.52 -8.43 8.26
CA ARG A 7 11.38 -9.12 9.54
C ARG A 7 9.95 -9.04 10.04
N SER A 8 9.47 -10.13 10.62
CA SER A 8 8.21 -10.15 11.34
C SER A 8 8.29 -9.29 12.61
N THR A 9 7.27 -8.47 12.87
CA THR A 9 7.12 -7.72 14.12
C THR A 9 7.04 -8.63 15.35
N ALA A 10 6.59 -9.89 15.20
CA ALA A 10 6.56 -10.87 16.28
C ALA A 10 7.90 -11.59 16.50
N ARG A 11 8.86 -11.45 15.57
CA ARG A 11 10.26 -11.95 15.68
C ARG A 11 10.40 -13.45 15.97
N ARG A 12 9.42 -14.27 15.60
CA ARG A 12 9.45 -15.74 15.74
C ARG A 12 9.52 -16.46 14.38
N SER A 13 9.45 -15.72 13.28
CA SER A 13 9.67 -16.18 11.92
C SER A 13 11.02 -15.70 11.39
N PRO A 14 11.66 -16.44 10.45
CA PRO A 14 12.88 -15.99 9.80
C PRO A 14 12.65 -14.70 9.01
N ASP A 15 13.72 -13.93 8.83
CA ASP A 15 13.73 -12.81 7.90
C ASP A 15 13.56 -13.32 6.45
N VAL A 16 12.78 -12.60 5.65
CA VAL A 16 12.36 -13.03 4.30
C VAL A 16 12.77 -12.01 3.23
N THR A 17 12.69 -12.41 1.96
CA THR A 17 12.89 -11.48 0.82
C THR A 17 11.66 -10.57 0.60
N LEU A 18 11.77 -9.56 -0.28
CA LEU A 18 10.62 -8.75 -0.69
C LEU A 18 9.54 -9.64 -1.30
N ARG A 19 9.91 -10.53 -2.23
CA ARG A 19 8.96 -11.45 -2.88
C ARG A 19 8.18 -12.25 -1.84
N GLU A 20 8.86 -12.80 -0.86
CA GLU A 20 8.23 -13.59 0.19
C GLU A 20 7.32 -12.73 1.09
N ALA A 21 7.77 -11.55 1.54
CA ALA A 21 6.97 -10.65 2.36
C ALA A 21 5.70 -10.18 1.64
N VAL A 22 5.82 -9.79 0.37
CA VAL A 22 4.72 -9.29 -0.45
C VAL A 22 3.75 -10.41 -0.80
N LEU A 23 4.22 -11.54 -1.32
CA LEU A 23 3.33 -12.62 -1.75
C LEU A 23 2.67 -13.35 -0.56
N ARG A 24 3.35 -13.48 0.59
CA ARG A 24 2.72 -14.07 1.79
C ARG A 24 1.78 -13.10 2.49
N GLY A 25 2.10 -11.81 2.50
CA GLY A 25 1.33 -10.74 3.17
C GLY A 25 1.46 -10.73 4.69
N LEU A 26 1.28 -11.88 5.36
CA LEU A 26 1.42 -12.04 6.81
C LEU A 26 2.52 -13.05 7.14
N ALA A 27 3.28 -12.81 8.21
CA ALA A 27 4.29 -13.75 8.67
C ALA A 27 3.64 -14.99 9.34
N PRO A 28 4.27 -16.17 9.28
CA PRO A 28 3.75 -17.40 9.91
C PRO A 28 3.48 -17.29 11.41
N ASP A 29 4.18 -16.40 12.11
CA ASP A 29 4.01 -16.14 13.54
C ASP A 29 2.91 -15.12 13.88
N GLY A 30 2.13 -14.70 12.88
CA GLY A 30 1.06 -13.71 12.98
C GLY A 30 1.53 -12.25 12.96
N GLY A 31 2.83 -12.00 12.88
CA GLY A 31 3.39 -10.65 12.79
C GLY A 31 3.30 -10.04 11.38
N LEU A 32 3.56 -8.75 11.31
CA LEU A 32 3.62 -7.96 10.07
C LEU A 32 5.08 -7.86 9.59
N TYR A 33 5.30 -7.80 8.29
CA TYR A 33 6.64 -7.62 7.74
C TYR A 33 7.03 -6.14 7.68
N LEU A 34 8.21 -5.82 8.21
CA LEU A 34 8.88 -4.52 8.08
C LEU A 34 10.33 -4.72 7.61
N PRO A 35 10.94 -3.75 6.91
CA PRO A 35 12.33 -3.84 6.51
C PRO A 35 13.23 -3.96 7.76
N VAL A 36 14.24 -4.85 7.71
CA VAL A 36 15.20 -5.03 8.81
C VAL A 36 16.00 -3.75 9.04
N GLU A 37 16.39 -3.10 7.95
CA GLU A 37 17.06 -1.80 7.95
C GLU A 37 16.24 -0.85 7.09
N LEU A 38 15.95 0.33 7.63
CA LEU A 38 15.23 1.35 6.89
C LEU A 38 16.22 2.20 6.08
N PRO A 39 16.11 2.24 4.74
CA PRO A 39 16.93 3.12 3.91
C PRO A 39 16.81 4.58 4.37
N ARG A 40 17.91 5.31 4.41
CA ARG A 40 17.91 6.73 4.76
C ARG A 40 18.25 7.59 3.54
N LEU A 41 17.57 8.70 3.40
CA LEU A 41 17.86 9.74 2.42
C LEU A 41 18.69 10.83 3.09
N SER A 42 19.78 11.23 2.43
CA SER A 42 20.59 12.36 2.88
C SER A 42 19.85 13.69 2.68
N PRO A 43 20.26 14.78 3.35
CA PRO A 43 19.73 16.11 3.07
C PRO A 43 19.85 16.50 1.58
N GLN A 44 20.92 16.07 0.89
CA GLN A 44 21.08 16.28 -0.54
C GLN A 44 20.07 15.50 -1.37
N ASP A 45 19.77 14.25 -1.00
CA ASP A 45 18.73 13.45 -1.67
C ASP A 45 17.37 14.13 -1.53
N LEU A 46 17.02 14.59 -0.33
CA LEU A 46 15.75 15.27 -0.05
C LEU A 46 15.60 16.57 -0.83
N LEU A 47 16.66 17.38 -0.91
CA LEU A 47 16.66 18.60 -1.72
C LEU A 47 16.45 18.28 -3.19
N ALA A 48 17.09 17.21 -3.69
CA ALA A 48 16.92 16.77 -5.08
C ALA A 48 15.49 16.32 -5.39
N LEU A 49 14.73 15.81 -4.41
CA LEU A 49 13.34 15.40 -4.61
C LEU A 49 12.43 16.57 -5.02
N ARG A 50 12.75 17.81 -4.61
CA ARG A 50 11.91 18.99 -4.83
C ARG A 50 11.75 19.40 -6.28
N SER A 51 12.72 19.05 -7.12
CA SER A 51 12.70 19.37 -8.55
C SER A 51 12.15 18.24 -9.43
N LEU A 52 11.77 17.11 -8.83
CA LEU A 52 11.32 15.93 -9.56
C LEU A 52 9.80 15.90 -9.71
N PRO A 53 9.28 15.40 -10.84
CA PRO A 53 7.89 14.98 -10.93
C PRO A 53 7.56 13.90 -9.90
N PHE A 54 6.30 13.85 -9.43
CA PHE A 54 5.85 12.91 -8.40
C PHE A 54 6.24 11.45 -8.67
N THR A 55 6.13 11.00 -9.92
CA THR A 55 6.46 9.62 -10.32
C THR A 55 7.96 9.31 -10.25
N GLU A 56 8.84 10.24 -10.64
CA GLU A 56 10.30 10.06 -10.53
C GLU A 56 10.77 10.19 -9.07
N MET A 57 10.18 11.11 -8.30
CA MET A 57 10.38 11.16 -6.85
C MET A 57 10.00 9.82 -6.20
N SER A 58 8.86 9.26 -6.60
CA SER A 58 8.37 7.97 -6.09
C SER A 58 9.32 6.82 -6.42
N PHE A 59 9.90 6.83 -7.62
CA PHE A 59 10.94 5.87 -8.02
C PHE A 59 12.15 5.96 -7.10
N ARG A 60 12.66 7.17 -6.82
CA ARG A 60 13.82 7.39 -5.94
C ARG A 60 13.57 6.90 -4.51
N VAL A 61 12.39 7.19 -3.97
CA VAL A 61 12.00 6.80 -2.60
C VAL A 61 11.81 5.29 -2.47
N LEU A 62 11.19 4.63 -3.46
CA LEU A 62 10.87 3.20 -3.37
C LEU A 62 12.00 2.28 -3.82
N LYS A 63 12.89 2.72 -4.72
CA LYS A 63 13.97 1.90 -5.27
C LYS A 63 14.77 1.15 -4.19
N PRO A 64 15.22 1.76 -3.09
CA PRO A 64 16.01 1.07 -2.07
C PRO A 64 15.30 -0.14 -1.43
N PHE A 65 13.97 -0.17 -1.45
CA PHE A 65 13.18 -1.26 -0.90
C PHE A 65 13.03 -2.46 -1.84
N VAL A 66 13.21 -2.25 -3.15
CA VAL A 66 12.81 -3.22 -4.17
C VAL A 66 13.89 -3.58 -5.20
N GLN A 67 14.97 -2.80 -5.28
CA GLN A 67 16.01 -2.89 -6.33
C GLN A 67 16.68 -4.26 -6.49
N GLU A 68 16.68 -5.09 -5.45
CA GLU A 68 17.26 -6.44 -5.49
C GLU A 68 16.38 -7.45 -6.26
N GLU A 69 15.07 -7.23 -6.32
CA GLU A 69 14.10 -8.17 -6.91
C GLU A 69 13.26 -7.53 -8.05
N VAL A 70 13.36 -6.20 -8.21
CA VAL A 70 12.60 -5.44 -9.21
C VAL A 70 13.57 -4.56 -10.01
N PRO A 71 13.79 -4.85 -11.30
CA PRO A 71 14.60 -4.01 -12.17
C PRO A 71 14.04 -2.59 -12.27
N ASP A 72 14.96 -1.62 -12.42
CA ASP A 72 14.66 -0.20 -12.56
C ASP A 72 13.58 0.11 -13.62
N ALA A 73 13.57 -0.60 -14.74
CA ALA A 73 12.57 -0.44 -15.80
C ALA A 73 11.18 -0.89 -15.34
N ALA A 74 11.09 -2.06 -14.70
CA ALA A 74 9.84 -2.61 -14.19
C ALA A 74 9.26 -1.74 -13.06
N LEU A 75 10.10 -1.21 -12.17
CA LEU A 75 9.65 -0.29 -11.12
C LEU A 75 9.06 1.01 -11.72
N ARG A 76 9.74 1.60 -12.71
CA ARG A 76 9.24 2.82 -13.38
C ARG A 76 7.94 2.58 -14.12
N GLU A 77 7.79 1.45 -14.79
CA GLU A 77 6.55 1.05 -15.45
C GLU A 77 5.41 0.89 -14.44
N ALA A 78 5.66 0.14 -13.36
CA ALA A 78 4.68 -0.05 -12.29
C ALA A 78 4.23 1.27 -11.65
N LEU A 79 5.15 2.22 -11.41
CA LEU A 79 4.81 3.53 -10.86
C LEU A 79 4.04 4.42 -11.84
N ARG A 80 4.41 4.38 -13.13
CA ARG A 80 3.71 5.16 -14.17
C ARG A 80 2.27 4.69 -14.32
N ASP A 81 2.04 3.39 -14.29
CA ASP A 81 0.69 2.82 -14.36
C ASP A 81 -0.08 3.04 -13.04
N ALA A 82 0.56 2.82 -11.89
CA ALA A 82 -0.13 2.87 -10.60
C ALA A 82 -0.47 4.29 -10.13
N LEU A 83 0.32 5.30 -10.51
CA LEU A 83 0.24 6.68 -10.03
C LEU A 83 -0.10 7.64 -11.18
N ASP A 84 -0.98 7.21 -12.08
CA ASP A 84 -1.45 7.90 -13.27
C ASP A 84 -2.50 9.00 -12.99
N PHE A 85 -2.38 9.67 -11.83
CA PHE A 85 -3.31 10.70 -11.36
C PHE A 85 -2.56 11.78 -10.57
N PRO A 86 -3.10 13.02 -10.51
CA PRO A 86 -2.45 14.11 -9.81
C PRO A 86 -2.47 13.91 -8.29
N VAL A 87 -1.53 14.56 -7.60
CA VAL A 87 -1.48 14.63 -6.12
C VAL A 87 -1.36 16.10 -5.71
N PRO A 88 -2.43 16.90 -5.80
CA PRO A 88 -2.37 18.31 -5.43
C PRO A 88 -2.04 18.51 -3.94
N VAL A 89 -1.27 19.56 -3.65
CA VAL A 89 -1.12 20.12 -2.30
C VAL A 89 -1.80 21.48 -2.34
N ALA A 90 -3.00 21.56 -1.78
CA ALA A 90 -3.84 22.74 -1.82
C ALA A 90 -3.69 23.53 -0.51
N GLU A 91 -3.26 24.79 -0.61
CA GLU A 91 -3.26 25.72 0.52
C GLU A 91 -4.70 26.16 0.81
N LEU A 92 -5.19 25.94 2.03
CA LEU A 92 -6.52 26.41 2.44
C LEU A 92 -6.45 27.69 3.29
N ALA A 93 -5.33 27.90 3.96
CA ALA A 93 -5.00 29.11 4.72
C ALA A 93 -3.46 29.19 4.87
N PRO A 94 -2.90 30.35 5.25
CA PRO A 94 -1.48 30.45 5.56
C PRO A 94 -1.04 29.35 6.52
N GLU A 95 0.05 28.65 6.18
CA GLU A 95 0.62 27.52 6.95
C GLU A 95 -0.29 26.29 7.07
N PHE A 96 -1.43 26.25 6.35
CA PHE A 96 -2.38 25.15 6.40
C PHE A 96 -2.72 24.66 4.99
N SER A 97 -2.24 23.45 4.68
CA SER A 97 -2.43 22.79 3.39
C SER A 97 -3.07 21.43 3.53
N VAL A 98 -3.77 21.00 2.49
CA VAL A 98 -4.33 19.66 2.34
C VAL A 98 -3.64 18.96 1.18
N VAL A 99 -3.15 17.75 1.44
CA VAL A 99 -2.69 16.84 0.37
C VAL A 99 -3.89 16.08 -0.14
N GLU A 100 -4.31 16.34 -1.36
CA GLU A 100 -5.48 15.72 -1.97
C GLU A 100 -5.14 14.31 -2.48
N LEU A 101 -5.52 13.30 -1.70
CA LEU A 101 -5.22 11.90 -1.97
C LEU A 101 -6.37 11.13 -2.64
N PHE A 102 -7.31 11.82 -3.28
CA PHE A 102 -8.57 11.26 -3.79
C PHE A 102 -8.76 11.46 -5.30
N HIS A 103 -7.69 11.71 -6.06
CA HIS A 103 -7.75 11.85 -7.52
C HIS A 103 -7.54 10.54 -8.29
N GLY A 104 -7.34 9.44 -7.56
CA GLY A 104 -7.28 8.10 -8.14
C GLY A 104 -8.66 7.57 -8.56
N PRO A 105 -8.70 6.40 -9.24
CA PRO A 105 -9.91 5.85 -9.83
C PRO A 105 -11.04 5.55 -8.85
N THR A 106 -10.74 5.44 -7.55
CA THR A 106 -11.73 5.11 -6.52
C THR A 106 -12.00 6.25 -5.54
N LEU A 107 -11.40 7.42 -5.80
CA LEU A 107 -11.54 8.63 -4.99
C LEU A 107 -11.02 8.46 -3.55
N ALA A 108 -10.01 7.61 -3.35
CA ALA A 108 -9.46 7.34 -2.04
C ALA A 108 -7.95 7.13 -2.07
N PHE A 109 -7.25 7.53 -0.99
CA PHE A 109 -5.79 7.38 -0.85
C PHE A 109 -5.31 5.92 -0.93
N LYS A 110 -6.23 4.96 -0.81
CA LYS A 110 -5.95 3.54 -0.92
C LYS A 110 -5.52 3.14 -2.34
N ASP A 111 -5.82 3.96 -3.36
CA ASP A 111 -5.44 3.76 -4.75
C ASP A 111 -3.91 3.67 -4.91
N PHE A 112 -3.15 4.54 -4.24
CA PHE A 112 -1.68 4.55 -4.29
C PHE A 112 -1.08 3.18 -3.93
N GLY A 113 -1.48 2.66 -2.77
CA GLY A 113 -0.99 1.37 -2.28
C GLY A 113 -1.53 0.20 -3.09
N ALA A 114 -2.83 0.20 -3.41
CA ALA A 114 -3.47 -0.95 -4.06
C ALA A 114 -3.00 -1.15 -5.51
N ARG A 115 -2.91 -0.08 -6.29
CA ARG A 115 -2.48 -0.14 -7.69
C ARG A 115 -1.01 -0.54 -7.80
N PHE A 116 -0.13 0.09 -7.01
CA PHE A 116 1.29 -0.25 -6.98
C PHE A 116 1.50 -1.71 -6.56
N MET A 117 0.82 -2.14 -5.49
CA MET A 117 0.87 -3.51 -5.01
C MET A 117 0.48 -4.51 -6.10
N ALA A 118 -0.57 -4.23 -6.88
CA ALA A 118 -1.02 -5.15 -7.93
C ALA A 118 0.05 -5.37 -9.00
N ARG A 119 0.71 -4.29 -9.46
CA ARG A 119 1.80 -4.36 -10.44
C ARG A 119 3.04 -5.04 -9.85
N LEU A 120 3.38 -4.70 -8.61
CA LEU A 120 4.50 -5.32 -7.91
C LEU A 120 4.30 -6.82 -7.71
N MET A 121 3.12 -7.24 -7.26
CA MET A 121 2.78 -8.66 -7.11
C MET A 121 2.84 -9.40 -8.43
N PHE A 122 2.28 -8.84 -9.49
CA PHE A 122 2.34 -9.44 -10.84
C PHE A 122 3.78 -9.64 -11.30
N HIS A 123 4.66 -8.65 -11.11
CA HIS A 123 6.09 -8.77 -11.41
C HIS A 123 6.75 -9.86 -10.57
N LEU A 124 6.50 -9.88 -9.25
CA LEU A 124 7.11 -10.83 -8.31
C LEU A 124 6.61 -12.27 -8.48
N LEU A 125 5.48 -12.51 -9.16
CA LEU A 125 5.09 -13.85 -9.58
C LEU A 125 6.12 -14.46 -10.54
N GLY A 126 6.78 -13.64 -11.37
CA GLY A 126 7.80 -14.08 -12.33
C GLY A 126 7.26 -15.17 -13.25
N GLU A 127 7.98 -16.29 -13.32
CA GLU A 127 7.62 -17.48 -14.12
C GLU A 127 6.53 -18.37 -13.48
N ASP A 128 6.09 -18.09 -12.25
CA ASP A 128 5.02 -18.86 -11.62
C ASP A 128 3.70 -18.66 -12.39
N ARG A 129 3.23 -19.72 -13.05
CA ARG A 129 2.01 -19.67 -13.88
C ARG A 129 0.73 -19.82 -13.08
N ARG A 130 0.79 -20.04 -11.77
CA ARG A 130 -0.40 -20.11 -10.91
C ARG A 130 -1.09 -18.75 -10.83
N THR A 131 -2.40 -18.78 -10.60
CA THR A 131 -3.17 -17.57 -10.35
C THR A 131 -3.08 -17.19 -8.87
N LEU A 132 -2.63 -15.97 -8.59
CA LEU A 132 -2.63 -15.38 -7.26
C LEU A 132 -4.06 -15.00 -6.87
N THR A 133 -4.57 -15.60 -5.81
CA THR A 133 -5.86 -15.23 -5.22
C THR A 133 -5.64 -14.22 -4.09
N VAL A 134 -6.11 -13.00 -4.31
CA VAL A 134 -5.97 -11.85 -3.42
C VAL A 134 -7.26 -11.67 -2.62
N LEU A 135 -7.16 -11.83 -1.30
CA LEU A 135 -8.26 -11.60 -0.38
C LEU A 135 -8.20 -10.17 0.18
N ALA A 136 -9.35 -9.50 0.20
CA ALA A 136 -9.51 -8.21 0.87
C ALA A 136 -10.80 -8.19 1.69
N ALA A 137 -10.68 -7.87 2.98
CA ALA A 137 -11.84 -7.50 3.80
C ALA A 137 -12.01 -5.97 3.78
N THR A 138 -13.23 -5.46 3.57
CA THR A 138 -13.48 -4.02 3.48
C THR A 138 -14.74 -3.58 4.23
N SER A 139 -14.72 -2.31 4.67
CA SER A 139 -15.88 -1.54 5.11
C SER A 139 -16.31 -0.47 4.10
N GLY A 140 -15.65 -0.41 2.93
CA GLY A 140 -15.86 0.60 1.88
C GLY A 140 -14.66 0.70 0.93
N ASP A 141 -13.92 1.81 0.99
CA ASP A 141 -12.91 2.17 -0.02
C ASP A 141 -11.81 1.12 -0.27
N THR A 142 -11.43 0.31 0.73
CA THR A 142 -10.39 -0.71 0.52
C THR A 142 -10.83 -1.71 -0.55
N GLY A 143 -12.12 -2.02 -0.61
CA GLY A 143 -12.73 -2.89 -1.60
C GLY A 143 -12.59 -2.30 -2.99
N GLY A 144 -13.03 -1.06 -3.18
CA GLY A 144 -12.89 -0.33 -4.44
C GLY A 144 -11.44 -0.29 -4.90
N ALA A 145 -10.53 0.22 -4.08
CA ALA A 145 -9.12 0.40 -4.43
C ALA A 145 -8.43 -0.93 -4.78
N VAL A 146 -8.67 -2.01 -4.02
CA VAL A 146 -8.11 -3.34 -4.33
C VAL A 146 -8.73 -3.90 -5.60
N ALA A 147 -10.06 -3.85 -5.73
CA ALA A 147 -10.75 -4.39 -6.90
C ALA A 147 -10.29 -3.69 -8.18
N HIS A 148 -10.29 -2.35 -8.22
CA HIS A 148 -9.80 -1.57 -9.35
C HIS A 148 -8.28 -1.71 -9.57
N GLY A 149 -7.47 -1.80 -8.52
CA GLY A 149 -6.02 -1.95 -8.65
C GLY A 149 -5.62 -3.27 -9.33
N PHE A 150 -6.36 -4.34 -9.04
CA PHE A 150 -6.11 -5.68 -9.59
C PHE A 150 -6.99 -6.04 -10.79
N PHE A 151 -7.97 -5.22 -11.15
CA PHE A 151 -8.85 -5.49 -12.28
C PHE A 151 -8.04 -5.64 -13.57
N GLY A 152 -8.22 -6.75 -14.27
CA GLY A 152 -7.51 -7.05 -15.52
C GLY A 152 -6.02 -7.41 -15.35
N VAL A 153 -5.48 -7.46 -14.13
CA VAL A 153 -4.09 -7.86 -13.91
C VAL A 153 -3.92 -9.35 -14.18
N PRO A 154 -3.06 -9.75 -15.12
CA PRO A 154 -2.93 -11.16 -15.50
C PRO A 154 -2.51 -12.03 -14.31
N ARG A 155 -2.99 -13.27 -14.29
CA ARG A 155 -2.70 -14.26 -13.23
C ARG A 155 -3.09 -13.78 -11.82
N THR A 156 -4.08 -12.90 -11.71
CA THR A 156 -4.66 -12.51 -10.42
C THR A 156 -6.16 -12.74 -10.40
N ARG A 157 -6.67 -13.14 -9.24
CA ARG A 157 -8.09 -13.19 -8.89
C ARG A 157 -8.27 -12.44 -7.59
N VAL A 158 -9.30 -11.60 -7.50
CA VAL A 158 -9.59 -10.83 -6.29
C VAL A 158 -10.89 -11.32 -5.68
N VAL A 159 -10.89 -11.53 -4.36
CA VAL A 159 -12.10 -11.79 -3.58
C VAL A 159 -12.25 -10.73 -2.51
N VAL A 160 -13.27 -9.90 -2.63
CA VAL A 160 -13.60 -8.82 -1.68
C VAL A 160 -14.70 -9.29 -0.75
N LEU A 161 -14.41 -9.42 0.54
CA LEU A 161 -15.38 -9.71 1.59
C LEU A 161 -15.86 -8.39 2.21
N TYR A 162 -17.16 -8.19 2.27
CA TYR A 162 -17.75 -6.97 2.82
C TYR A 162 -19.04 -7.28 3.60
N PRO A 163 -19.34 -6.54 4.68
CA PRO A 163 -20.51 -6.80 5.51
C PRO A 163 -21.81 -6.33 4.86
N ALA A 164 -22.82 -7.19 4.88
CA ALA A 164 -24.14 -6.94 4.32
C ALA A 164 -24.77 -5.66 4.90
N GLY A 165 -25.25 -4.78 4.01
CA GLY A 165 -25.95 -3.53 4.38
C GLY A 165 -25.14 -2.53 5.21
N ARG A 166 -23.82 -2.68 5.31
CA ARG A 166 -22.92 -1.82 6.12
C ARG A 166 -21.90 -1.04 5.29
N VAL A 167 -21.99 -1.09 3.97
CA VAL A 167 -21.14 -0.33 3.04
C VAL A 167 -22.01 0.68 2.30
N ALA A 168 -21.51 1.89 2.06
CA ALA A 168 -22.25 2.87 1.29
C ALA A 168 -22.43 2.40 -0.16
N ALA A 169 -23.62 2.60 -0.73
CA ALA A 169 -23.95 2.09 -2.08
C ALA A 169 -22.96 2.55 -3.17
N ALA A 170 -22.41 3.77 -3.06
CA ALA A 170 -21.40 4.26 -3.99
C ALA A 170 -20.08 3.45 -3.90
N GLN A 171 -19.62 3.14 -2.68
CA GLN A 171 -18.41 2.33 -2.45
C GLN A 171 -18.63 0.88 -2.86
N GLU A 172 -19.80 0.31 -2.55
CA GLU A 172 -20.14 -1.07 -2.93
C GLU A 172 -20.09 -1.26 -4.44
N ARG A 173 -20.68 -0.33 -5.20
CA ARG A 173 -20.67 -0.36 -6.67
C ARG A 173 -19.26 -0.36 -7.26
N GLN A 174 -18.28 0.29 -6.62
CA GLN A 174 -16.89 0.28 -7.12
C GLN A 174 -16.26 -1.11 -7.17
N PHE A 175 -16.73 -2.09 -6.39
CA PHE A 175 -16.15 -3.43 -6.40
C PHE A 175 -17.13 -4.55 -6.71
N ALA A 176 -18.42 -4.37 -6.42
CA ALA A 176 -19.45 -5.39 -6.66
C ALA A 176 -19.90 -5.48 -8.12
N THR A 177 -19.67 -4.45 -8.95
CA THR A 177 -20.14 -4.43 -10.34
C THR A 177 -19.04 -4.61 -11.39
N LEU A 178 -17.78 -4.82 -10.98
CA LEU A 178 -16.64 -4.93 -11.91
C LEU A 178 -16.63 -6.24 -12.71
N GLY A 179 -16.90 -7.36 -12.05
CA GLY A 179 -16.79 -8.69 -12.66
C GLY A 179 -15.37 -9.05 -13.10
N GLY A 180 -15.26 -9.87 -14.15
CA GLY A 180 -13.96 -10.32 -14.67
C GLY A 180 -13.19 -11.15 -13.65
N ASN A 181 -12.00 -10.70 -13.26
CA ASN A 181 -11.18 -11.36 -12.24
C ASN A 181 -11.50 -10.95 -10.79
N VAL A 182 -12.54 -10.12 -10.59
CA VAL A 182 -12.99 -9.65 -9.28
C VAL A 182 -14.29 -10.35 -8.87
N THR A 183 -14.34 -10.86 -7.65
CA THR A 183 -15.53 -11.43 -7.02
C THR A 183 -15.80 -10.69 -5.70
N ALA A 184 -17.00 -10.14 -5.54
CA ALA A 184 -17.44 -9.55 -4.28
C ALA A 184 -18.33 -10.55 -3.55
N LEU A 185 -18.04 -10.81 -2.27
CA LEU A 185 -18.80 -11.69 -1.38
C LEU A 185 -19.39 -10.87 -0.25
N GLU A 186 -20.71 -10.73 -0.28
CA GLU A 186 -21.47 -10.12 0.81
C GLU A 186 -21.54 -11.10 1.99
N VAL A 187 -21.10 -10.65 3.16
CA VAL A 187 -21.05 -11.45 4.39
C VAL A 187 -22.17 -11.00 5.31
N ALA A 188 -23.06 -11.91 5.68
CA ALA A 188 -24.07 -11.68 6.71
C ALA A 188 -23.40 -11.57 8.10
N GLY A 189 -22.90 -10.38 8.43
CA GLY A 189 -22.14 -10.14 9.65
C GLY A 189 -21.55 -8.73 9.73
N THR A 190 -20.46 -8.60 10.49
CA THR A 190 -19.74 -7.34 10.70
C THR A 190 -18.48 -7.23 9.84
N PHE A 191 -17.84 -6.06 9.84
CA PHE A 191 -16.51 -5.91 9.24
C PHE A 191 -15.47 -6.81 9.91
N ASP A 192 -15.56 -6.99 11.23
CA ASP A 192 -14.65 -7.86 11.99
C ASP A 192 -14.82 -9.33 11.57
N ASP A 193 -16.05 -9.76 11.25
CA ASP A 193 -16.29 -11.08 10.67
C ASP A 193 -15.62 -11.25 9.31
N CYS A 194 -15.71 -10.23 8.45
CA CYS A 194 -15.03 -10.25 7.15
C CYS A 194 -13.50 -10.36 7.33
N GLN A 195 -12.92 -9.59 8.26
CA GLN A 195 -11.49 -9.67 8.58
C GLN A 195 -11.10 -11.04 9.14
N ARG A 196 -11.92 -11.59 10.04
CA ARG A 196 -11.70 -12.91 10.63
C ARG A 196 -11.72 -13.99 9.56
N LEU A 197 -12.72 -13.99 8.67
CA LEU A 197 -12.83 -14.94 7.56
C LEU A 197 -11.62 -14.85 6.61
N ALA A 198 -11.19 -13.63 6.25
CA ALA A 198 -10.01 -13.43 5.42
C ALA A 198 -8.74 -13.98 6.10
N LYS A 199 -8.55 -13.71 7.39
CA LYS A 199 -7.42 -14.25 8.17
C LYS A 199 -7.46 -15.77 8.29
N GLN A 200 -8.64 -16.35 8.52
CA GLN A 200 -8.85 -17.80 8.57
C GLN A 200 -8.46 -18.44 7.24
N ALA A 201 -8.96 -17.93 6.12
CA ALA A 201 -8.60 -18.42 4.79
C ALA A 201 -7.09 -18.31 4.50
N LEU A 202 -6.44 -17.23 4.95
CA LEU A 202 -4.99 -17.06 4.82
C LEU A 202 -4.18 -18.01 5.70
N ALA A 203 -4.74 -18.51 6.80
CA ALA A 203 -4.06 -19.45 7.71
C ALA A 203 -4.38 -20.93 7.40
N ASP A 204 -5.39 -21.18 6.56
CA ASP A 204 -5.86 -22.53 6.23
C ASP A 204 -4.87 -23.29 5.33
N SER A 205 -4.38 -24.42 5.82
CA SER A 205 -3.36 -25.23 5.11
C SER A 205 -3.88 -25.86 3.83
N GLU A 206 -5.14 -26.28 3.78
CA GLU A 206 -5.74 -26.93 2.60
C GLU A 206 -5.94 -25.90 1.48
N LEU A 207 -6.44 -24.72 1.83
CA LEU A 207 -6.55 -23.60 0.89
C LEU A 207 -5.18 -23.14 0.39
N ARG A 208 -4.17 -23.07 1.26
CA ARG A 208 -2.80 -22.68 0.84
C ARG A 208 -2.09 -23.72 -0.02
N GLN A 209 -2.48 -24.99 0.07
CA GLN A 209 -1.97 -26.05 -0.81
C GLN A 209 -2.60 -25.98 -2.21
N SER A 210 -3.89 -25.65 -2.28
CA SER A 210 -4.65 -25.59 -3.54
C SER A 210 -4.55 -24.25 -4.25
N LEU A 211 -4.41 -23.14 -3.51
CA LEU A 211 -4.41 -21.77 -4.02
C LEU A 211 -3.17 -21.00 -3.59
N LEU A 212 -2.65 -20.17 -4.49
CA LEU A 212 -1.67 -19.15 -4.12
C LEU A 212 -2.39 -17.97 -3.49
N LEU A 213 -2.53 -17.97 -2.16
CA LEU A 213 -3.28 -16.95 -1.42
C LEU A 213 -2.41 -15.81 -0.89
N SER A 214 -2.92 -14.58 -1.01
CA SER A 214 -2.34 -13.39 -0.39
C SER A 214 -3.42 -12.40 0.06
N SER A 215 -3.03 -11.40 0.85
CA SER A 215 -3.90 -10.31 1.29
C SER A 215 -3.50 -8.99 0.66
N ALA A 216 -4.48 -8.17 0.27
CA ALA A 216 -4.31 -6.78 -0.17
C ALA A 216 -4.75 -5.72 0.85
N ASN A 217 -4.95 -6.13 2.11
CA ASN A 217 -5.16 -5.21 3.23
C ASN A 217 -3.86 -4.49 3.63
N SER A 218 -3.97 -3.46 4.48
CA SER A 218 -2.84 -2.64 4.96
C SER A 218 -1.76 -3.40 5.74
N ILE A 219 -1.98 -4.67 6.06
CA ILE A 219 -0.99 -5.56 6.67
C ILE A 219 0.15 -5.93 5.70
N ASN A 220 -0.08 -5.82 4.38
CA ASN A 220 0.91 -6.15 3.38
C ASN A 220 1.90 -4.98 3.19
N ILE A 221 3.20 -5.27 3.21
CA ILE A 221 4.25 -4.26 3.06
C ILE A 221 4.15 -3.49 1.73
N ALA A 222 3.68 -4.13 0.66
CA ALA A 222 3.44 -3.48 -0.64
C ALA A 222 2.30 -2.47 -0.63
N ARG A 223 1.36 -2.56 0.33
CA ARG A 223 0.35 -1.50 0.58
C ARG A 223 0.91 -0.34 1.38
N LEU A 224 1.84 -0.62 2.28
CA LEU A 224 2.37 0.36 3.23
C LEU A 224 3.43 1.26 2.59
N LEU A 225 4.39 0.70 1.84
CA LEU A 225 5.50 1.49 1.30
C LEU A 225 5.06 2.64 0.37
N PRO A 226 4.10 2.47 -0.56
CA PRO A 226 3.67 3.56 -1.44
C PRO A 226 2.96 4.70 -0.72
N GLN A 227 2.47 4.46 0.50
CA GLN A 227 1.84 5.52 1.30
C GLN A 227 2.88 6.53 1.81
N MET A 228 4.17 6.19 1.83
CA MET A 228 5.23 7.15 2.20
C MET A 228 5.39 8.24 1.14
N LEU A 229 5.03 7.95 -0.11
CA LEU A 229 5.30 8.80 -1.26
C LEU A 229 4.66 10.17 -1.13
N TYR A 230 3.41 10.25 -0.69
CA TYR A 230 2.73 11.53 -0.57
C TYR A 230 3.21 12.36 0.63
N TYR A 231 3.92 11.78 1.61
CA TYR A 231 4.61 12.56 2.65
C TYR A 231 5.86 13.22 2.10
N PHE A 232 6.67 12.48 1.34
CA PHE A 232 7.81 13.06 0.62
C PHE A 232 7.36 14.12 -0.38
N TRP A 233 6.24 13.88 -1.07
CA TRP A 233 5.66 14.86 -1.98
C TRP A 233 5.23 16.13 -1.26
N ALA A 234 4.47 16.00 -0.16
CA ALA A 234 4.05 17.15 0.63
C ALA A 234 5.24 17.94 1.17
N GLY A 235 6.26 17.26 1.70
CA GLY A 235 7.50 17.92 2.15
C GLY A 235 8.28 18.59 1.01
N ALA A 236 8.26 18.00 -0.19
CA ALA A 236 8.92 18.57 -1.36
C ALA A 236 8.20 19.82 -1.92
N GLN A 237 6.88 19.89 -1.76
CA GLN A 237 6.04 21.03 -2.16
C GLN A 237 5.97 22.15 -1.10
N SER A 238 6.42 21.89 0.13
CA SER A 238 6.49 22.91 1.19
C SER A 238 7.38 24.08 0.73
N PRO A 239 6.96 25.34 0.88
CA PRO A 239 7.74 26.49 0.39
C PRO A 239 9.06 26.68 1.14
N ASP A 240 9.11 26.34 2.42
CA ASP A 240 10.28 26.59 3.27
C ASP A 240 11.17 25.36 3.45
N ASP A 241 12.46 25.58 3.23
CA ASP A 241 13.53 24.63 3.52
C ASP A 241 13.68 24.46 5.04
N GLY A 242 12.95 23.48 5.59
CA GLY A 242 13.13 23.06 6.99
C GLY A 242 12.20 23.71 8.00
N LEU A 243 11.08 24.32 7.58
CA LEU A 243 9.99 24.58 8.52
C LEU A 243 9.48 23.24 9.10
N PRO A 244 9.16 23.21 10.40
CA PRO A 244 8.75 22.00 11.07
C PRO A 244 7.30 21.68 10.65
N VAL A 245 7.15 20.78 9.66
CA VAL A 245 5.83 20.36 9.17
C VAL A 245 5.19 19.41 10.18
N VAL A 246 3.95 19.70 10.56
CA VAL A 246 3.10 18.78 11.34
C VAL A 246 2.12 18.09 10.41
N PHE A 247 2.13 16.75 10.40
CA PHE A 247 1.20 15.97 9.59
C PHE A 247 -0.01 15.53 10.42
N SER A 248 -1.21 15.99 10.08
CA SER A 248 -2.47 15.50 10.66
C SER A 248 -3.10 14.44 9.78
N VAL A 249 -3.33 13.24 10.35
CA VAL A 249 -3.74 12.06 9.60
C VAL A 249 -5.03 11.47 10.19
N PRO A 250 -6.17 11.50 9.47
CA PRO A 250 -7.38 10.78 9.88
C PRO A 250 -7.08 9.28 9.87
N SER A 251 -7.14 8.67 11.06
CA SER A 251 -6.52 7.36 11.33
C SER A 251 -7.55 6.35 11.81
N GLY A 252 -7.76 5.30 11.00
CA GLY A 252 -8.44 4.06 11.40
C GLY A 252 -7.42 2.98 11.77
N ASN A 253 -7.07 2.11 10.80
CA ASN A 253 -6.10 1.02 10.99
C ASN A 253 -4.61 1.46 11.03
N PHE A 254 -4.32 2.74 11.26
CA PHE A 254 -2.96 3.30 11.41
C PHE A 254 -1.97 3.13 10.25
N GLY A 255 -2.33 2.50 9.13
CA GLY A 255 -1.41 2.27 8.00
C GLY A 255 -0.86 3.56 7.38
N ASN A 256 -1.70 4.58 7.20
CA ASN A 256 -1.30 5.86 6.63
C ASN A 256 -0.31 6.59 7.56
N LEU A 257 -0.69 6.74 8.83
CA LEU A 257 0.18 7.33 9.84
C LEU A 257 1.52 6.58 9.97
N THR A 258 1.49 5.25 9.94
CA THR A 258 2.71 4.42 9.97
C THR A 258 3.62 4.74 8.79
N ALA A 259 3.08 4.94 7.59
CA ALA A 259 3.87 5.33 6.43
C ALA A 259 4.51 6.73 6.62
N GLY A 260 3.80 7.68 7.23
CA GLY A 260 4.38 8.97 7.60
C GLY A 260 5.55 8.83 8.57
N ILE A 261 5.41 7.99 9.60
CA ILE A 261 6.49 7.68 10.55
C ILE A 261 7.68 6.99 9.87
N LEU A 262 7.43 6.12 8.89
CA LEU A 262 8.50 5.53 8.09
C LEU A 262 9.23 6.59 7.27
N ALA A 263 8.51 7.48 6.58
CA ALA A 263 9.11 8.58 5.82
C ALA A 263 9.97 9.49 6.71
N TRP A 264 9.48 9.83 7.91
CA TRP A 264 10.25 10.57 8.91
C TRP A 264 11.53 9.83 9.32
N ARG A 265 11.44 8.53 9.62
CA ARG A 265 12.62 7.72 9.96
C ARG A 265 13.59 7.51 8.80
N MET A 266 13.14 7.68 7.56
CA MET A 266 13.99 7.72 6.37
C MET A 266 14.71 9.06 6.20
N GLY A 267 14.33 10.11 6.94
CA GLY A 267 14.98 11.42 6.92
C GLY A 267 14.07 12.60 6.55
N LEU A 268 12.79 12.37 6.21
CA LEU A 268 11.85 13.46 5.94
C LEU A 268 11.72 14.36 7.19
N PRO A 269 11.95 15.68 7.07
CA PRO A 269 11.72 16.61 8.17
C PRO A 269 10.23 16.64 8.55
N ALA A 270 9.94 16.37 9.81
CA ALA A 270 8.60 16.48 10.39
C ALA A 270 8.75 16.84 11.88
N GLU A 271 7.97 17.81 12.34
CA GLU A 271 7.92 18.19 13.76
C GLU A 271 7.14 17.17 14.59
N GLY A 272 6.06 16.69 14.00
CA GLY A 272 5.09 15.87 14.70
C GLY A 272 4.05 15.28 13.77
N PHE A 273 3.34 14.31 14.32
CA PHE A 273 2.22 13.66 13.66
C PHE A 273 1.02 13.64 14.59
N ILE A 274 -0.15 14.00 14.07
CA ILE A 274 -1.42 13.98 14.79
C ILE A 274 -2.24 12.80 14.25
N ALA A 275 -2.62 11.89 15.14
CA ALA A 275 -3.60 10.84 14.84
C ALA A 275 -5.01 11.37 15.14
N ALA A 276 -5.75 11.78 14.11
CA ALA A 276 -7.15 12.21 14.27
C ALA A 276 -8.07 10.97 14.20
N THR A 277 -8.79 10.67 15.29
CA THR A 277 -9.63 9.47 15.46
C THR A 277 -11.07 9.80 15.73
#